data_AF-A0AAZ3QMP7-F1
#
_entry.id   AF-A0AAZ3QMP7-F1
#
_cell.length_a   1.000
_cell.length_b   1.000
_cell.length_c   1.000
_cell.angle_alpha   90.00
_cell.angle_beta   90.00
_cell.angle_gamma   90.00
#
_symmetry.space_group_name_H-M   'P 1'
#
loop_
_entity.id
_entity.type
_entity.pdbx_description
1 polymer ?
#
loop_
_entity_poly.entity_id
_entity_poly.type
_entity_poly.pdbx_seq_one_letter_code
_entity_poly.pdbx_strand_id
1 'polypeptide(L)'
;MSSLNVDSSLLPEEQFLCSICLNVFTDPVTTPCGHTFCKACISGHWDNSEICQCLKCQKRFYVRPEVSTNSVIEGISMHIKRRKLDIPECLVAPWEVACDVCSTIKLKALKSCLVCLTSYCEIHLEPHQRVVNLKRHKLIDPVENLEDRMCKKHERGLELFCRTDQTCVCVLSPPFAAITAVSRLGYVSIGFAHRETDIFSHSSLQNSSSSVRLDGEHL
;
A
#
# COMPACT_ATOMS: atom_id res chain seq x y z
N MET A 1 -18.56 -10.67 34.12
CA MET A 1 -17.85 -11.33 33.02
C MET A 1 -16.40 -10.90 33.11
N SER A 2 -15.56 -11.74 33.72
CA SER A 2 -14.14 -11.48 33.95
C SER A 2 -13.39 -11.51 32.62
N SER A 3 -12.88 -10.35 32.21
CA SER A 3 -11.90 -10.25 31.14
C SER A 3 -10.69 -11.11 31.51
N LEU A 4 -10.43 -12.16 30.73
CA LEU A 4 -9.18 -12.90 30.85
C LEU A 4 -8.05 -11.96 30.43
N ASN A 5 -7.41 -11.34 31.41
CA ASN A 5 -6.18 -10.60 31.22
C ASN A 5 -5.07 -11.62 31.03
N VAL A 6 -4.99 -12.19 29.81
CA VAL A 6 -3.85 -13.00 29.41
C VAL A 6 -2.67 -12.03 29.40
N ASP A 7 -1.79 -12.19 30.38
CA ASP A 7 -0.53 -11.47 30.44
C ASP A 7 0.16 -11.67 29.09
N SER A 8 0.06 -10.63 28.27
CA SER A 8 0.30 -10.76 26.85
C SER A 8 1.79 -11.07 26.63
N SER A 9 2.65 -10.79 27.63
CA SER A 9 4.11 -10.98 27.64
C SER A 9 4.56 -12.44 27.49
N LEU A 10 3.68 -13.42 27.67
CA LEU A 10 4.06 -14.85 27.74
C LEU A 10 3.75 -15.70 26.50
N LEU A 11 3.23 -15.13 25.40
CA LEU A 11 2.93 -15.92 24.20
C LEU A 11 4.23 -16.27 23.46
N PRO A 12 4.66 -17.55 23.42
CA PRO A 12 5.89 -17.93 22.74
C PRO A 12 5.73 -17.77 21.23
N GLU A 13 6.60 -16.98 20.59
CA GLU A 13 6.59 -16.75 19.13
C GLU A 13 6.52 -18.06 18.34
N GLU A 14 7.19 -19.10 18.86
CA GLU A 14 7.27 -20.45 18.32
C GLU A 14 5.90 -21.11 18.06
N GLN A 15 4.87 -20.77 18.84
CA GLN A 15 3.52 -21.32 18.68
C GLN A 15 2.75 -20.66 17.52
N PHE A 16 3.21 -19.51 17.05
CA PHE A 16 2.55 -18.71 16.02
C PHE A 16 3.32 -18.70 14.69
N LEU A 17 4.25 -19.65 14.51
CA LEU A 17 4.99 -19.83 13.28
C LEU A 17 4.24 -20.74 12.31
N CYS A 18 4.18 -20.30 11.05
CA CYS A 18 3.73 -21.15 9.97
C CYS A 18 4.75 -22.24 9.69
N SER A 19 4.35 -23.51 9.78
CA SER A 19 5.25 -24.65 9.49
C SER A 19 5.72 -24.78 8.04
N ILE A 20 5.26 -23.91 7.13
CA ILE A 20 5.67 -23.91 5.72
C ILE A 20 6.74 -22.84 5.48
N CYS A 21 6.44 -21.57 5.81
CA CYS A 21 7.39 -20.47 5.61
C CYS A 21 8.26 -20.16 6.83
N LEU A 22 8.01 -20.82 7.97
CA LEU A 22 8.72 -20.68 9.25
C LEU A 22 8.68 -19.26 9.85
N ASN A 23 7.78 -18.40 9.36
CA ASN A 23 7.56 -17.05 9.86
C ASN A 23 6.27 -16.97 10.69
N VAL A 24 6.15 -15.94 11.53
CA VAL A 24 4.89 -15.61 12.22
C VAL A 24 3.78 -15.44 11.19
N PHE A 25 2.60 -16.00 11.45
CA PHE A 25 1.52 -16.06 10.46
C PHE A 25 1.19 -14.71 9.80
N THR A 26 0.99 -14.75 8.49
CA THR A 26 0.42 -13.66 7.67
C THR A 26 -0.85 -14.19 7.04
N ASP A 27 -1.97 -13.49 7.21
CA ASP A 27 -3.31 -13.94 6.86
C ASP A 27 -3.55 -15.40 7.30
N PRO A 28 -3.46 -15.71 8.62
CA PRO A 28 -3.58 -17.07 9.11
C PRO A 28 -4.93 -17.68 8.74
N VAL A 29 -4.94 -18.90 8.23
CA VAL A 29 -6.15 -19.69 7.98
C VAL A 29 -6.08 -20.99 8.76
N THR A 30 -7.20 -21.37 9.38
CA THR A 30 -7.31 -22.62 10.14
C THR A 30 -8.01 -23.65 9.28
N THR A 31 -7.34 -24.77 9.02
CA THR A 31 -7.90 -25.90 8.27
C THR A 31 -8.96 -26.66 9.09
N PRO A 32 -9.84 -27.47 8.48
CA PRO A 32 -10.83 -28.27 9.23
C PRO A 32 -10.24 -29.31 10.21
N CYS A 33 -8.93 -29.55 10.15
CA CYS A 33 -8.23 -30.39 11.12
C CYS A 33 -7.66 -29.61 12.33
N GLY A 34 -7.91 -28.29 12.40
CA GLY A 34 -7.47 -27.43 13.50
C GLY A 34 -6.08 -26.82 13.35
N HIS A 35 -5.30 -27.20 12.32
CA HIS A 35 -3.97 -26.63 12.08
C HIS A 35 -4.04 -25.33 11.29
N THR A 36 -3.20 -24.37 11.66
CA THR A 36 -3.14 -23.03 11.08
C THR A 36 -1.90 -22.84 10.21
N PHE A 37 -2.07 -22.15 9.08
CA PHE A 37 -1.03 -21.82 8.10
C PHE A 37 -1.26 -20.40 7.56
N CYS A 38 -0.25 -19.77 6.94
CA CYS A 38 -0.51 -18.57 6.16
C CYS A 38 -1.37 -18.92 4.94
N LYS A 39 -2.37 -18.10 4.60
CA LYS A 39 -3.28 -18.33 3.47
C LYS A 39 -2.54 -18.65 2.17
N ALA A 40 -1.52 -17.85 1.84
CA ALA A 40 -0.70 -18.04 0.65
C ALA A 40 0.09 -19.36 0.67
N CYS A 41 0.57 -19.79 1.85
CA CYS A 41 1.36 -21.02 1.98
C CYS A 41 0.52 -22.27 1.79
N ILE A 42 -0.66 -22.36 2.44
CA ILE A 42 -1.52 -23.53 2.28
C ILE A 42 -2.21 -23.55 0.92
N SER A 43 -2.61 -22.39 0.39
CA SER A 43 -3.18 -22.31 -0.97
C SER A 43 -2.17 -22.75 -2.01
N GLY A 44 -0.94 -22.23 -1.94
CA GLY A 44 0.13 -22.66 -2.85
C GLY A 44 0.47 -24.15 -2.74
N HIS A 45 0.36 -24.75 -1.54
CA HIS A 45 0.52 -26.20 -1.41
C HIS A 45 -0.62 -26.98 -2.09
N TRP A 46 -1.87 -26.56 -1.91
CA TRP A 46 -3.04 -27.20 -2.54
C TRP A 46 -3.08 -27.00 -4.05
N ASP A 47 -2.60 -25.87 -4.57
CA ASP A 47 -2.57 -25.60 -6.01
C ASP A 47 -1.60 -26.51 -6.77
N ASN A 48 -0.64 -27.14 -6.07
CA ASN A 48 0.37 -28.04 -6.65
C ASN A 48 0.11 -29.53 -6.33
N SER A 49 -1.08 -29.89 -5.83
CA SER A 49 -1.40 -31.26 -5.42
C SER A 49 -2.81 -31.65 -5.87
N GLU A 50 -2.98 -32.88 -6.34
CA GLU A 50 -4.30 -33.43 -6.70
C GLU A 50 -5.20 -33.61 -5.46
N ILE A 51 -4.60 -33.80 -4.28
CA ILE A 51 -5.30 -33.99 -3.02
C ILE A 51 -4.92 -32.86 -2.06
N CYS A 52 -5.93 -32.16 -1.54
CA CYS A 52 -5.72 -31.17 -0.49
C CYS A 52 -5.36 -31.90 0.81
N GLN A 53 -4.15 -31.70 1.32
CA GLN A 53 -3.68 -32.34 2.55
C GLN A 53 -3.19 -31.30 3.56
N CYS A 54 -3.35 -31.60 4.84
CA CYS A 54 -2.71 -30.83 5.90
C CYS A 54 -1.24 -31.25 6.05
N LEU A 55 -0.31 -30.30 5.91
CA LEU A 55 1.13 -30.56 6.04
C LEU A 55 1.58 -30.91 7.48
N LYS A 56 0.75 -30.63 8.49
CA LYS A 56 1.06 -30.92 9.90
C LYS A 56 0.68 -32.34 10.33
N CYS A 57 -0.56 -32.74 10.06
CA CYS A 57 -1.10 -34.03 10.52
C CYS A 57 -1.46 -35.00 9.38
N GLN A 58 -1.18 -34.62 8.14
CA GLN A 58 -1.41 -35.44 6.95
C GLN A 58 -2.88 -35.81 6.70
N LYS A 59 -3.84 -35.16 7.37
CA LYS A 59 -5.26 -35.34 7.08
C LYS A 59 -5.57 -34.91 5.63
N ARG A 60 -6.19 -35.81 4.88
CA ARG A 60 -6.61 -35.58 3.48
C ARG A 60 -8.02 -34.99 3.44
N PHE A 61 -8.22 -34.08 2.50
CA PHE A 61 -9.50 -33.46 2.16
C PHE A 61 -9.77 -33.76 0.68
N TYR A 62 -10.80 -34.57 0.43
CA TYR A 62 -11.18 -34.98 -0.94
C TYR A 62 -11.91 -33.87 -1.72
N VAL A 63 -12.39 -32.86 -1.00
CA VAL A 63 -12.90 -31.60 -1.55
C VAL A 63 -12.05 -30.48 -0.98
N ARG A 64 -11.67 -29.51 -1.81
CA ARG A 64 -10.87 -28.36 -1.36
C ARG A 64 -11.63 -27.60 -0.28
N PRO A 65 -11.08 -27.50 0.95
CA PRO A 65 -11.75 -26.77 2.01
C PRO A 65 -11.81 -25.28 1.68
N GLU A 66 -12.97 -24.67 1.89
CA GLU A 66 -13.08 -23.22 1.95
C GLU A 66 -12.47 -22.74 3.28
N VAL A 67 -11.50 -21.83 3.21
CA VAL A 67 -10.79 -21.32 4.38
C VAL A 67 -10.79 -19.79 4.37
N SER A 68 -11.21 -19.20 5.48
CA SER A 68 -11.17 -17.77 5.73
C SER A 68 -10.05 -17.43 6.72
N THR A 69 -9.62 -16.17 6.71
CA THR A 69 -8.64 -15.68 7.69
C THR A 69 -9.21 -15.81 9.11
N ASN A 70 -8.41 -16.34 10.03
CA ASN A 70 -8.73 -16.44 11.44
C ASN A 70 -8.31 -15.13 12.14
N SER A 71 -9.26 -14.23 12.31
CA SER A 71 -9.04 -12.88 12.86
C SER A 71 -8.45 -12.88 14.27
N VAL A 72 -8.74 -13.92 15.08
CA VAL A 72 -8.17 -14.07 16.43
C VAL A 72 -6.68 -14.36 16.34
N ILE A 73 -6.29 -15.36 15.53
CA ILE A 73 -4.87 -15.70 15.35
C ILE A 73 -4.14 -14.55 14.64
N GLU A 74 -4.79 -13.86 13.71
CA GLU A 74 -4.25 -12.69 13.04
C GLU A 74 -3.92 -11.56 14.03
N GLY A 75 -4.86 -11.21 14.92
CA GLY A 75 -4.64 -10.19 15.94
C GLY A 75 -3.44 -10.52 16.85
N ILE A 76 -3.33 -11.78 17.27
CA ILE A 76 -2.20 -12.27 18.08
C ILE A 76 -0.89 -12.24 17.29
N SER A 77 -0.91 -12.71 16.04
CA SER A 77 0.27 -12.72 15.15
C SER A 77 0.79 -11.31 14.92
N MET A 78 -0.10 -10.34 14.75
CA MET A 78 0.23 -8.92 14.62
C MET A 78 0.83 -8.34 15.90
N HIS A 79 0.39 -8.80 17.07
CA HIS A 79 0.97 -8.40 18.35
C HIS A 79 2.41 -8.91 18.53
N ILE A 80 2.63 -10.19 18.21
CA ILE A 80 3.96 -10.81 18.25
C ILE A 80 4.92 -10.10 17.28
N LYS A 81 4.49 -9.83 16.04
CA LYS A 81 5.29 -9.10 15.05
C LYS A 81 5.66 -7.69 15.52
N ARG A 82 4.76 -6.99 16.24
CA ARG A 82 5.02 -5.65 16.78
C ARG A 82 6.12 -5.63 17.84
N ARG A 83 6.11 -6.60 18.75
CA ARG A 83 7.15 -6.72 19.79
C ARG A 83 8.53 -6.92 19.22
N LYS A 84 8.65 -7.75 18.19
CA LYS A 84 9.93 -8.03 17.52
C LYS A 84 10.57 -6.78 16.90
N LEU A 85 9.76 -5.77 16.59
CA LEU A 85 10.21 -4.51 16.00
C LEU A 85 10.49 -3.42 17.06
N ASP A 86 10.40 -3.75 18.36
CA ASP A 86 10.50 -2.78 19.48
C ASP A 86 9.63 -1.53 19.27
N ILE A 87 8.51 -1.66 18.54
CA ILE A 87 7.61 -0.54 18.27
C ILE A 87 6.85 -0.31 19.58
N PRO A 88 7.08 0.80 20.31
CA PRO A 88 6.24 1.17 21.45
C PRO A 88 4.79 1.25 20.96
N GLU A 89 3.81 1.14 21.84
CA GLU A 89 2.41 1.45 21.50
C GLU A 89 2.32 2.91 21.01
N CYS A 90 2.62 3.11 19.72
CA CYS A 90 2.87 4.41 19.14
C CYS A 90 1.54 4.93 18.65
N LEU A 91 0.95 5.85 19.42
CA LEU A 91 0.02 6.82 18.90
C LEU A 91 0.72 7.54 17.74
N VAL A 92 0.17 7.41 16.54
CA VAL A 92 0.65 8.11 15.35
C VAL A 92 0.75 9.60 15.70
N ALA A 93 1.95 10.19 15.55
CA ALA A 93 2.11 11.62 15.80
C ALA A 93 1.23 12.42 14.82
N PRO A 94 0.75 13.62 15.18
CA PRO A 94 -0.22 14.36 14.37
C PRO A 94 0.20 14.66 12.93
N TRP A 95 1.50 14.56 12.61
CA TRP A 95 2.08 14.79 11.29
C TRP A 95 2.52 13.51 10.56
N GLU A 96 2.23 12.34 11.12
CA GLU A 96 2.63 11.05 10.54
C GLU A 96 1.44 10.36 9.87
N VAL A 97 1.68 9.82 8.68
CA VAL A 97 0.66 9.06 7.95
C VAL A 97 0.46 7.71 8.64
N ALA A 98 -0.79 7.37 8.94
CA ALA A 98 -1.16 6.09 9.53
C ALA A 98 -1.24 4.97 8.49
N CYS A 99 -1.06 3.73 8.93
CA CYS A 99 -1.30 2.56 8.10
C CYS A 99 -2.80 2.28 7.97
N ASP A 100 -3.30 2.21 6.75
CA ASP A 100 -4.72 2.04 6.46
C ASP A 100 -5.23 0.63 6.77
N VAL A 101 -4.36 -0.38 6.69
CA VAL A 101 -4.70 -1.80 6.87
C VAL A 101 -4.85 -2.20 8.34
N CYS A 102 -4.16 -1.51 9.26
CA CYS A 102 -4.25 -1.78 10.69
C CYS A 102 -5.70 -1.60 11.19
N SER A 103 -6.28 -2.65 11.80
CA SER A 103 -7.68 -2.62 12.25
C SER A 103 -7.87 -2.02 13.65
N THR A 104 -7.02 -2.38 14.61
CA THR A 104 -7.21 -2.01 16.03
C THR A 104 -6.36 -0.82 16.44
N ILE A 105 -5.05 -0.91 16.19
CA ILE A 105 -4.07 0.14 16.53
C ILE A 105 -3.37 0.51 15.24
N LYS A 106 -3.56 1.76 14.80
CA LYS A 106 -2.95 2.30 13.59
C LYS A 106 -1.47 2.51 13.85
N LEU A 107 -0.62 1.83 13.08
CA LEU A 107 0.83 2.02 13.10
C LEU A 107 1.25 3.11 12.12
N LYS A 108 2.40 3.75 12.36
CA LYS A 108 3.03 4.65 11.38
C LYS A 108 3.26 3.93 10.05
N ALA A 109 2.81 4.54 8.96
CA ALA A 109 3.13 4.08 7.63
C ALA A 109 4.59 4.40 7.29
N LEU A 110 5.26 3.45 6.63
CA LEU A 110 6.63 3.62 6.14
C LEU A 110 6.67 3.86 4.64
N LYS A 111 5.70 3.32 3.89
CA LYS A 111 5.51 3.57 2.47
C LYS A 111 4.05 3.59 2.09
N SER A 112 3.72 4.31 1.02
CA SER A 112 2.43 4.23 0.35
C SER A 112 2.58 3.63 -1.04
N CYS A 113 1.58 2.84 -1.46
CA CYS A 113 1.55 2.23 -2.78
C CYS A 113 0.65 3.04 -3.72
N LEU A 114 1.22 3.50 -4.84
CA LEU A 114 0.46 4.23 -5.87
C LEU A 114 -0.50 3.36 -6.68
N VAL A 115 -0.34 2.03 -6.60
CA VAL A 115 -1.23 1.08 -7.29
C VAL A 115 -2.41 0.71 -6.39
N CYS A 116 -2.16 0.41 -5.12
CA CYS A 116 -3.20 0.05 -4.16
C CYS A 116 -3.93 1.28 -3.59
N LEU A 117 -3.34 2.47 -3.70
CA LEU A 117 -3.80 3.70 -3.05
C LEU A 117 -3.96 3.50 -1.53
N THR A 118 -2.94 2.91 -0.92
CA THR A 118 -2.95 2.54 0.50
C THR A 118 -1.57 2.77 1.12
N SER A 119 -1.56 3.19 2.38
CA SER A 119 -0.38 3.40 3.22
C SER A 119 -0.14 2.21 4.16
N TYR A 120 1.11 1.74 4.21
CA TYR A 120 1.49 0.52 4.91
C TYR A 120 2.56 0.76 5.97
N CYS A 121 2.35 0.23 7.17
CA CYS A 121 3.42 0.04 8.17
C CYS A 121 4.34 -1.12 7.76
N GLU A 122 5.48 -1.29 8.42
CA GLU A 122 6.46 -2.36 8.11
C GLU A 122 5.82 -3.74 7.93
N ILE A 123 4.91 -4.11 8.84
CA ILE A 123 4.27 -5.43 8.83
C ILE A 123 3.39 -5.63 7.59
N HIS A 124 2.61 -4.62 7.21
CA HIS A 124 1.74 -4.69 6.04
C HIS A 124 2.47 -4.33 4.73
N LEU A 125 3.69 -3.79 4.83
CA LEU A 125 4.58 -3.52 3.71
C LEU A 125 5.36 -4.79 3.30
N GLU A 126 5.65 -5.70 4.23
CA GLU A 126 6.36 -6.96 3.98
C GLU A 126 5.84 -7.74 2.75
N PRO A 127 4.52 -7.91 2.55
CA PRO A 127 4.01 -8.60 1.36
C PRO A 127 4.36 -7.90 0.05
N HIS A 128 4.42 -6.57 0.04
CA HIS A 128 4.85 -5.80 -1.14
C HIS A 128 6.33 -6.01 -1.46
N GLN A 129 7.14 -6.34 -0.46
CA GLN A 129 8.56 -6.63 -0.63
C GLN A 129 8.85 -8.10 -0.92
N ARG A 130 7.95 -9.03 -0.58
CA ARG A 130 8.17 -10.48 -0.79
C ARG A 130 7.43 -11.04 -1.99
N VAL A 131 6.16 -10.71 -2.19
CA VAL A 131 5.29 -11.33 -3.21
C VAL A 131 5.62 -10.78 -4.59
N VAL A 132 5.90 -11.66 -5.56
CA VAL A 132 6.37 -11.29 -6.92
C VAL A 132 5.47 -10.27 -7.61
N ASN A 133 4.14 -10.45 -7.54
CA ASN A 133 3.19 -9.53 -8.17
C ASN A 133 3.16 -8.15 -7.48
N LEU A 134 3.30 -8.13 -6.15
CA LEU A 134 3.27 -6.89 -5.37
C LEU A 134 4.60 -6.13 -5.41
N LYS A 135 5.74 -6.82 -5.62
CA LYS A 135 7.06 -6.20 -5.82
C LYS A 135 7.10 -5.20 -6.98
N ARG A 136 6.19 -5.34 -7.95
CA ARG A 136 6.08 -4.45 -9.12
C ARG A 136 5.33 -3.17 -8.81
N HIS A 137 4.69 -3.07 -7.65
CA HIS A 137 3.96 -1.88 -7.26
C HIS A 137 4.94 -0.76 -6.91
N LYS A 138 4.63 0.46 -7.38
CA LYS A 138 5.43 1.65 -7.10
C LYS A 138 5.14 2.14 -5.67
N LEU A 139 6.12 1.99 -4.80
CA LEU A 139 6.09 2.46 -3.41
C LEU A 139 6.78 3.83 -3.30
N ILE A 140 6.14 4.77 -2.62
CA ILE A 140 6.67 6.12 -2.33
C ILE A 140 6.66 6.37 -0.83
N ASP A 141 7.27 7.48 -0.40
CA ASP A 141 7.14 7.93 0.99
C ASP A 141 5.67 8.18 1.35
N PRO A 142 5.28 7.95 2.62
CA PRO A 142 3.90 8.06 3.03
C PRO A 142 3.33 9.45 2.75
N VAL A 143 2.14 9.50 2.17
CA VAL A 143 1.40 10.74 1.94
C VAL A 143 -0.03 10.59 2.42
N GLU A 144 -0.59 11.65 3.03
CA GLU A 144 -1.96 11.62 3.57
C GLU A 144 -3.00 11.46 2.46
N ASN A 145 -2.78 12.10 1.31
CA ASN A 145 -3.74 12.07 0.20
C ASN A 145 -3.12 11.45 -1.06
N LEU A 146 -3.25 10.12 -1.19
CA LEU A 146 -2.79 9.39 -2.37
C LEU A 146 -3.60 9.70 -3.63
N GLU A 147 -4.88 10.08 -3.47
CA GLU A 147 -5.76 10.41 -4.59
C GLU A 147 -5.31 11.65 -5.35
N ASP A 148 -4.72 12.64 -4.65
CA ASP A 148 -4.18 13.85 -5.28
C ASP A 148 -2.97 13.57 -6.19
N ARG A 149 -2.35 12.40 -6.04
CA ARG A 149 -1.25 11.94 -6.91
C ARG A 149 -1.73 11.10 -8.09
N MET A 150 -3.05 10.99 -8.29
CA MET A 150 -3.66 10.23 -9.37
C MET A 150 -4.40 11.13 -10.35
N CYS A 151 -4.24 10.84 -11.64
CA CYS A 151 -5.08 11.42 -12.66
C CYS A 151 -6.49 10.85 -12.55
N LYS A 152 -7.45 11.69 -12.16
CA LYS A 152 -8.87 11.31 -12.03
C LYS A 152 -9.51 10.79 -13.32
N LYS A 153 -8.93 11.09 -14.49
CA LYS A 153 -9.44 10.62 -15.80
C LYS A 153 -8.90 9.25 -16.21
N HIS A 154 -7.67 8.92 -15.81
CA HIS A 154 -6.96 7.74 -16.30
C HIS A 154 -6.56 6.77 -15.20
N GLU A 155 -6.86 7.08 -13.93
CA GLU A 155 -6.53 6.27 -12.75
C GLU A 155 -5.06 5.85 -12.74
N ARG A 156 -4.18 6.78 -13.14
CA ARG A 156 -2.72 6.60 -13.17
C ARG A 156 -2.02 7.70 -12.42
N GLY A 157 -0.85 7.38 -11.88
CA GLY A 157 0.02 8.35 -11.21
C GLY A 157 0.31 9.57 -12.09
N LEU A 158 0.33 10.74 -11.46
CA LEU A 158 0.83 11.97 -12.06
C LEU A 158 2.36 11.89 -12.08
N GLU A 159 2.96 11.85 -13.27
CA GLU A 159 4.41 11.63 -13.45
C GLU A 159 5.10 12.76 -14.21
N LEU A 160 4.32 13.60 -14.89
CA LEU A 160 4.80 14.71 -15.70
C LEU A 160 4.35 16.03 -15.06
N PHE A 161 5.16 17.08 -15.18
CA PHE A 161 4.75 18.43 -14.82
C PHE A 161 4.49 19.24 -16.09
N CYS A 162 3.28 19.78 -16.22
CA CYS A 162 2.98 20.73 -17.26
C CYS A 162 3.40 22.14 -16.82
N ARG A 163 4.31 22.75 -17.58
CA ARG A 163 4.75 24.13 -17.35
C ARG A 163 3.66 25.16 -17.61
N THR A 164 2.86 24.98 -18.66
CA THR A 164 1.80 25.93 -19.07
C THR A 164 0.72 26.08 -18.02
N ASP A 165 0.22 24.97 -17.49
CA ASP A 165 -0.91 24.98 -16.55
C ASP A 165 -0.42 24.85 -15.11
N GLN A 166 0.90 24.75 -14.88
CA GLN A 166 1.54 24.54 -13.57
C GLN A 166 0.91 23.39 -12.77
N THR A 167 0.63 22.27 -13.45
CA THR A 167 -0.04 21.11 -12.86
C THR A 167 0.67 19.81 -13.20
N CYS A 168 0.63 18.85 -12.26
CA CYS A 168 1.09 17.49 -12.50
C CYS A 168 0.03 16.74 -13.34
N VAL A 169 0.48 16.01 -14.36
CA VAL A 169 -0.35 15.24 -15.30
C VAL A 169 0.19 13.81 -15.45
N CYS A 170 -0.68 12.86 -15.79
CA CYS A 170 -0.24 11.50 -16.11
C CYS A 170 0.30 11.40 -17.55
N VAL A 171 1.06 10.35 -17.83
CA VAL A 171 1.64 10.09 -19.17
C VAL A 171 0.61 9.91 -20.29
N LEU A 172 -0.64 9.58 -19.95
CA LEU A 172 -1.75 9.44 -20.92
C LEU A 172 -2.48 10.75 -21.19
N SER A 173 -2.21 11.80 -20.41
CA SER A 173 -2.76 13.11 -20.71
C SER A 173 -2.14 13.59 -22.03
N PRO A 174 -2.95 13.92 -23.05
CA PRO A 174 -2.38 14.38 -24.30
C PRO A 174 -1.52 15.62 -24.06
N PRO A 175 -0.33 15.74 -24.68
CA PRO A 175 0.39 17.01 -24.73
C PRO A 175 -0.42 18.08 -25.49
N PHE A 176 -1.45 17.64 -26.22
CA PHE A 176 -2.37 18.46 -26.98
C PHE A 176 -3.50 18.98 -26.10
N ALA A 177 -3.37 20.22 -25.63
CA ALA A 177 -4.57 21.00 -25.39
C ALA A 177 -5.16 21.30 -26.78
N ALA A 178 -6.25 20.64 -27.15
CA ALA A 178 -7.09 21.11 -28.24
C ALA A 178 -7.69 22.45 -27.78
N ILE A 179 -7.03 23.56 -28.08
CA ILE A 179 -7.65 24.87 -27.97
C ILE A 179 -8.68 24.92 -29.09
N THR A 180 -9.94 24.72 -28.76
CA THR A 180 -11.04 25.03 -29.67
C THR A 180 -11.12 26.55 -29.80
N ALA A 181 -10.21 27.14 -30.60
CA ALA A 181 -10.29 28.54 -30.96
C ALA A 181 -11.43 28.70 -31.98
N VAL A 182 -12.64 29.00 -31.50
CA VAL A 182 -13.71 29.46 -32.38
C VAL A 182 -13.35 30.87 -32.84
N SER A 183 -12.69 30.99 -33.98
CA SER A 183 -12.51 32.27 -34.64
C SER A 183 -13.88 32.77 -35.14
N ARG A 184 -14.17 34.07 -35.03
CA ARG A 184 -15.43 34.72 -35.47
C ARG A 184 -15.75 34.56 -36.98
N LEU A 185 -14.93 33.83 -37.73
CA LEU A 185 -15.01 33.65 -39.17
C LEU A 185 -15.19 32.18 -39.61
N GLY A 186 -15.40 31.23 -38.68
CA GLY A 186 -15.83 29.87 -39.03
C GLY A 186 -14.75 28.94 -39.61
N TYR A 187 -13.47 29.28 -39.48
CA TYR A 187 -12.37 28.38 -39.86
C TYR A 187 -11.76 27.70 -38.63
N VAL A 188 -11.71 26.36 -38.66
CA VAL A 188 -10.98 25.53 -37.69
C VAL A 188 -9.51 25.48 -38.13
N SER A 189 -8.67 26.33 -37.55
CA SER A 189 -7.22 26.19 -37.68
C SER A 189 -6.73 25.25 -36.60
N ILE A 190 -6.26 24.06 -36.98
CA ILE A 190 -5.56 23.14 -36.06
C ILE A 190 -4.15 23.70 -35.86
N GLY A 191 -3.98 24.61 -34.89
CA GLY A 191 -2.67 25.04 -34.42
C GLY A 191 -2.18 24.09 -33.33
N PHE A 192 -1.07 23.39 -33.55
CA PHE A 192 -0.44 22.55 -32.54
C PHE A 192 0.43 23.42 -31.62
N ALA A 193 -0.05 23.73 -30.42
CA ALA A 193 0.81 24.26 -29.36
C ALA A 193 1.50 23.08 -28.66
N HIS A 194 2.83 23.04 -28.73
CA HIS A 194 3.62 22.11 -27.93
C HIS A 194 3.51 22.50 -26.44
N ARG A 195 2.84 21.67 -25.63
CA ARG A 195 2.86 21.82 -24.18
C ARG A 195 4.18 21.22 -23.68
N GLU A 196 5.10 22.06 -23.22
CA GLU A 196 6.35 21.58 -22.61
C GLU A 196 6.02 20.83 -21.31
N THR A 197 6.36 19.55 -21.27
CA THR A 197 6.20 18.69 -20.08
C THR A 197 7.56 18.13 -19.68
N ASP A 198 7.96 18.35 -18.43
CA ASP A 198 9.16 17.71 -17.85
C ASP A 198 8.78 16.46 -17.06
N ILE A 199 9.71 15.49 -17.01
CA ILE A 199 9.58 14.30 -16.16
C ILE A 199 9.86 14.71 -14.71
N PHE A 200 8.93 14.42 -13.80
CA PHE A 200 9.10 14.72 -12.38
C PHE A 200 10.06 13.70 -11.75
N SER A 201 11.35 14.03 -11.65
CA SER A 201 12.33 13.20 -10.93
C SER A 201 12.15 13.37 -9.42
N HIS A 202 11.93 12.25 -8.72
CA HIS A 202 11.47 12.13 -7.33
C HIS A 202 12.46 12.59 -6.23
N SER A 203 13.50 13.36 -6.58
CA SER A 203 14.48 13.88 -5.62
C SER A 203 14.38 15.40 -5.60
N SER A 204 13.98 15.93 -4.45
CA SER A 204 13.92 17.37 -4.11
C SER A 204 12.69 18.09 -4.62
N LEU A 205 11.72 18.25 -3.73
CA LEU A 205 11.14 19.54 -3.36
C LEU A 205 10.29 19.30 -2.11
N GLN A 206 11.00 19.25 -0.97
CA GLN A 206 10.41 19.72 0.27
C GLN A 206 9.94 21.15 0.04
N ASN A 207 8.75 21.46 0.57
CA ASN A 207 8.22 22.79 0.81
C ASN A 207 9.31 23.89 0.84
N SER A 208 9.37 24.70 -0.21
CA SER A 208 9.94 26.04 -0.12
C SER A 208 8.83 27.04 -0.41
N SER A 209 8.02 27.30 0.62
CA SER A 209 7.28 28.55 0.73
C SER A 209 8.30 29.69 0.89
N SER A 210 8.79 30.21 -0.23
CA SER A 210 9.59 31.43 -0.30
C SER A 210 8.67 32.55 -0.73
N SER A 211 8.16 33.32 0.24
CA SER A 211 7.53 34.61 -0.03
C SER A 211 8.59 35.58 -0.53
N VAL A 212 8.67 35.79 -1.85
CA VAL A 212 9.42 36.90 -2.44
C VAL A 212 8.46 38.09 -2.53
N ARG A 213 8.67 39.09 -1.66
CA ARG A 213 8.14 40.44 -1.87
C ARG A 213 9.08 41.16 -2.84
N LEU A 214 8.56 41.54 -4.00
CA LEU A 214 9.12 42.56 -4.87
C LEU A 214 8.48 43.90 -4.49
N ASP A 215 9.31 44.91 -4.28
CA ASP A 215 9.08 46.34 -4.56
C ASP A 215 10.53 46.94 -4.55
N GLY A 216 11.11 47.51 -5.61
CA GLY A 216 10.58 48.43 -6.61
C GLY A 216 10.75 49.88 -6.09
N GLU A 217 11.97 50.43 -6.08
CA GLU A 217 12.46 51.51 -6.98
C GLU A 217 12.48 52.94 -6.39
N HIS A 218 13.59 53.64 -6.67
CA HIS A 218 13.77 55.08 -6.94
C HIS A 218 13.36 56.15 -5.90
N LEU A 219 14.36 56.72 -5.21
CA LEU A 219 14.94 58.06 -5.44
C LEU A 219 16.10 58.34 -4.47
#